data_AF-A0A1I7XLU9-F1
#
_entry.id   AF-A0A1I7XLU9-F1
#
_cell.length_a   1.000
_cell.length_b   1.000
_cell.length_c   1.000
_cell.angle_alpha   90.00
_cell.angle_beta   90.00
_cell.angle_gamma   90.00
#
_symmetry.space_group_name_H-M   'P 1'
#
loop_
_entity.id
_entity.type
_entity.pdbx_description
1 polymer ?
#
loop_
_entity_poly.entity_id
_entity_poly.type
_entity_poly.pdbx_seq_one_letter_code
_entity_poly.pdbx_strand_id
1 'polypeptide(L)'
;MMDSNDPNFWNFSWEEMARFDLDAMIDLVLNKTCQENLYYIGHSQGTLTLFAKLSLDKLFSKKIRKFFALAPVARISHVQGMFHYLGEIHDQFNVSSDISQMRN
;
A
#
# COMPACT_ATOMS: atom_id res chain seq x y z
N MET A 1 -10.97 14.70 -13.56
CA MET A 1 -10.30 13.41 -13.34
C MET A 1 -9.17 13.30 -14.33
N MET A 2 -8.04 12.72 -13.93
CA MET A 2 -6.98 12.35 -14.88
C MET A 2 -7.49 11.26 -15.84
N ASP A 3 -7.00 11.27 -17.08
CA ASP A 3 -7.28 10.23 -18.08
C ASP A 3 -6.54 8.94 -17.70
N SER A 4 -7.19 7.78 -17.74
CA SER A 4 -6.54 6.50 -17.44
C SER A 4 -5.49 6.08 -18.47
N ASN A 5 -5.48 6.72 -19.66
CA ASN A 5 -4.42 6.54 -20.66
C ASN A 5 -3.18 7.40 -20.37
N ASP A 6 -3.28 8.40 -19.49
CA ASP A 6 -2.12 9.17 -19.05
C ASP A 6 -1.31 8.32 -18.06
N PRO A 7 -0.01 8.05 -18.31
CA PRO A 7 0.84 7.31 -17.38
C PRO A 7 0.86 7.88 -15.95
N ASN A 8 0.64 9.19 -15.80
CA ASN A 8 0.59 9.84 -14.49
C ASN A 8 -0.60 9.37 -13.65
N PHE A 9 -1.69 8.88 -14.27
CA PHE A 9 -2.81 8.30 -13.54
C PHE A 9 -2.39 7.06 -12.73
N TRP A 10 -1.46 6.26 -13.27
CA TRP A 10 -0.96 5.03 -12.65
C TRP A 10 0.34 5.25 -11.85
N ASN A 11 0.80 6.49 -11.74
CA ASN A 11 2.00 6.83 -10.97
C ASN A 11 1.67 6.93 -9.47
N PHE A 12 1.26 5.80 -8.89
CA PHE A 12 1.02 5.64 -7.46
C PHE A 12 1.46 4.26 -7.00
N SER A 13 1.60 4.13 -5.70
CA SER A 13 1.94 2.89 -5.01
C SER A 13 1.00 2.67 -3.81
N TRP A 14 1.30 1.66 -3.00
CA TRP A 14 0.60 1.46 -1.74
C TRP A 14 0.82 2.62 -0.75
N GLU A 15 1.84 3.46 -0.94
CA GLU A 15 2.10 4.64 -0.10
C GLU A 15 1.02 5.70 -0.24
N GLU A 16 0.62 6.01 -1.48
CA GLU A 16 -0.50 6.91 -1.78
C GLU A 16 -1.81 6.35 -1.20
N MET A 17 -2.03 5.04 -1.30
CA MET A 17 -3.22 4.40 -0.71
C MET A 17 -3.24 4.56 0.83
N ALA A 18 -2.10 4.39 1.48
CA ALA A 18 -1.99 4.59 2.93
C ALA A 18 -2.18 6.05 3.33
N ARG A 19 -1.65 6.99 2.54
CA ARG A 19 -1.63 8.42 2.84
C ARG A 19 -2.95 9.13 2.52
N PHE A 20 -3.62 8.75 1.44
CA PHE A 20 -4.77 9.49 0.91
C PHE A 20 -6.04 8.66 0.93
N ASP A 21 -6.01 7.44 0.38
CA ASP A 21 -7.21 6.64 0.21
C ASP A 21 -7.80 6.23 1.56
N LEU A 22 -6.96 5.83 2.54
CA LEU A 22 -7.44 5.46 3.87
C LEU A 22 -8.15 6.60 4.60
N ASP A 23 -7.62 7.83 4.53
CA ASP A 23 -8.29 8.99 5.14
C ASP A 23 -9.63 9.23 4.46
N ALA A 24 -9.65 9.29 3.13
CA ALA A 24 -10.86 9.56 2.35
C ALA A 24 -11.95 8.51 2.60
N MET A 25 -11.61 7.22 2.55
CA MET A 25 -12.56 6.13 2.72
C MET A 25 -13.10 6.06 4.15
N ILE A 26 -12.22 6.13 5.16
CA ILE A 26 -12.63 5.97 6.56
C ILE A 26 -13.43 7.19 6.99
N ASP A 27 -13.01 8.41 6.65
CA ASP A 27 -13.75 9.62 7.02
C ASP A 27 -15.11 9.67 6.35
N LEU A 28 -15.22 9.21 5.10
CA LEU A 28 -16.51 9.07 4.44
C LEU A 28 -17.44 8.12 5.22
N VAL A 29 -16.95 6.94 5.62
CA VAL A 29 -17.75 5.95 6.37
C VAL A 29 -18.14 6.50 7.74
N LEU A 30 -17.21 7.08 8.49
CA LEU A 30 -17.48 7.64 9.82
C LEU A 30 -18.50 8.77 9.75
N ASN A 31 -18.36 9.69 8.78
CA ASN A 31 -19.30 10.79 8.58
C ASN A 31 -20.69 10.30 8.13
N LYS A 32 -20.76 9.27 7.28
CA LYS A 32 -22.04 8.72 6.81
C LYS A 32 -22.78 7.91 7.87
N THR A 33 -22.04 7.27 8.78
CA THR A 33 -22.61 6.40 9.83
C THR A 33 -22.72 7.09 11.19
N CYS A 34 -22.19 8.31 11.31
CA CYS A 34 -22.06 9.05 12.57
C CYS A 34 -21.33 8.26 13.68
N GLN A 35 -20.38 7.41 13.29
CA GLN A 35 -19.54 6.65 14.23
C GLN A 35 -18.19 7.36 14.40
N GLU A 36 -17.60 7.24 15.59
CA GLU A 36 -16.27 7.80 15.88
C GLU A 36 -15.12 6.90 15.41
N ASN A 37 -15.39 5.60 15.26
CA ASN A 37 -14.42 4.60 14.86
C ASN A 37 -15.09 3.40 14.19
N LEU A 38 -14.28 2.57 13.51
CA LEU A 38 -14.72 1.35 12.86
C LEU A 38 -13.77 0.17 13.09
N TYR A 39 -14.23 -1.03 12.78
CA TYR A 39 -13.38 -2.22 12.72
C TYR A 39 -12.74 -2.34 11.34
N TYR A 40 -11.42 -2.45 11.28
CA TYR A 40 -10.70 -2.63 10.02
C TYR A 40 -10.29 -4.09 9.86
N ILE A 41 -10.61 -4.68 8.70
CA ILE A 41 -10.17 -6.01 8.31
C ILE A 41 -9.32 -5.86 7.06
N GLY A 42 -8.03 -6.15 7.19
CA GLY A 42 -7.08 -6.06 6.08
C GLY A 42 -6.58 -7.44 5.69
N HIS A 43 -6.44 -7.69 4.39
CA HIS A 43 -5.78 -8.89 3.87
C HIS A 43 -4.57 -8.51 3.03
N SER A 44 -3.44 -9.20 3.21
CA SER A 44 -2.22 -8.99 2.40
C SER A 44 -1.83 -7.50 2.35
N GLN A 45 -1.78 -6.86 1.18
CA GLN A 45 -1.50 -5.43 1.02
C GLN A 45 -2.44 -4.51 1.83
N GLY A 46 -3.70 -4.90 2.05
CA GLY A 46 -4.61 -4.12 2.90
C GLY A 46 -4.14 -4.04 4.35
N THR A 47 -3.32 -4.99 4.81
CA THR A 47 -2.66 -4.87 6.12
C THR A 47 -1.49 -3.90 6.07
N LEU A 48 -0.70 -3.94 5.00
CA LEU A 48 0.45 -3.07 4.79
C LEU A 48 0.04 -1.60 4.80
N THR A 49 -1.03 -1.25 4.08
CA THR A 49 -1.49 0.14 3.98
C THR A 49 -1.93 0.69 5.34
N LEU A 50 -2.67 -0.09 6.14
CA LEU A 50 -3.03 0.36 7.49
C LEU A 50 -1.82 0.41 8.44
N PHE A 51 -0.91 -0.57 8.39
CA PHE A 51 0.33 -0.51 9.18
C PHE A 51 1.14 0.75 8.85
N ALA A 52 1.27 1.11 7.57
CA ALA A 52 1.97 2.31 7.13
C ALA A 52 1.27 3.59 7.62
N LYS A 53 -0.06 3.67 7.50
CA LYS A 53 -0.81 4.84 7.99
C LYS A 53 -0.66 5.03 9.50
N LEU A 54 -0.77 3.95 10.28
CA LEU A 54 -0.67 4.03 11.74
C LEU A 54 0.76 4.30 12.24
N SER A 55 1.80 3.98 11.45
CA SER A 55 3.18 4.32 11.80
C SER A 55 3.50 5.79 11.55
N LEU A 56 2.90 6.40 10.52
CA LEU A 56 3.08 7.81 10.15
C LEU A 56 2.16 8.75 10.93
N ASP A 57 0.92 8.35 11.20
CA ASP A 57 -0.10 9.17 11.86
C ASP A 57 -0.73 8.42 13.04
N LYS A 58 -0.18 8.68 14.23
CA LYS A 58 -0.67 8.07 15.46
C LYS A 58 -2.08 8.51 15.83
N LEU A 59 -2.54 9.71 15.41
CA LEU A 59 -3.88 10.19 15.73
C LEU A 59 -4.95 9.45 14.92
N PHE A 60 -4.61 8.99 13.72
CA PHE A 60 -5.49 8.15 12.91
C PHE A 60 -5.94 6.86 13.64
N SER A 61 -5.12 6.33 14.55
CA SER A 61 -5.48 5.15 15.35
C SER A 61 -6.79 5.29 16.11
N LYS A 62 -7.19 6.52 16.48
CA LYS A 62 -8.47 6.79 17.16
C LYS A 62 -9.69 6.41 16.30
N LYS A 63 -9.55 6.42 14.98
CA LYS A 63 -10.59 6.03 14.02
C LYS A 63 -10.72 4.50 13.87
N ILE A 64 -9.77 3.73 14.40
CA ILE A 64 -9.72 2.26 14.27
C ILE A 64 -9.95 1.63 15.63
N ARG A 65 -11.10 0.97 15.80
CA ARG A 65 -11.47 0.30 17.05
C ARG A 65 -10.66 -0.96 17.30
N LYS A 66 -10.56 -1.81 16.28
CA LYS A 66 -9.67 -2.98 16.24
C LYS A 66 -9.27 -3.24 14.80
N PHE A 67 -8.07 -3.78 14.63
CA PHE A 67 -7.53 -4.21 13.36
C PHE A 67 -7.39 -5.74 13.32
N PHE A 68 -8.05 -6.37 12.35
CA PHE A 68 -7.92 -7.78 12.04
C PHE A 68 -7.03 -7.94 10.80
N ALA A 69 -5.80 -8.40 10.99
CA ALA A 69 -4.81 -8.56 9.93
C ALA A 69 -4.76 -10.01 9.44
N LEU A 70 -5.23 -10.26 8.22
CA LEU A 70 -5.25 -11.57 7.57
C LEU A 70 -4.09 -11.66 6.58
N ALA A 71 -3.25 -12.69 6.69
CA ALA A 71 -2.00 -12.81 5.90
C ALA A 71 -1.18 -11.49 5.88
N PRO A 72 -0.71 -11.02 7.04
CA PRO A 72 -0.16 -9.68 7.17
C PRO A 72 1.13 -9.50 6.36
N VAL A 73 1.25 -8.35 5.68
CA VAL A 73 2.44 -7.93 4.94
C VAL A 73 2.99 -6.67 5.59
N ALA A 74 4.22 -6.76 6.10
CA ALA A 74 4.99 -5.62 6.61
C ALA A 74 6.40 -5.56 6.01
N ARG A 75 6.99 -6.73 5.72
CA ARG A 75 8.23 -6.90 4.96
C ARG A 75 8.08 -8.12 4.06
N ILE A 76 8.71 -8.09 2.89
CA ILE A 76 8.71 -9.20 1.92
C ILE A 76 10.09 -9.89 1.80
N SER A 77 11.06 -9.54 2.65
CA SER A 77 12.46 -9.95 2.51
C SER A 77 12.72 -11.46 2.61
N HIS A 78 11.76 -12.25 3.10
CA HIS A 78 11.85 -13.72 3.19
C HIS A 78 10.64 -14.41 2.55
N VAL A 79 9.92 -13.70 1.68
CA VAL A 79 8.80 -14.33 0.95
C VAL A 79 9.36 -15.43 0.04
N GLN A 80 8.68 -16.57 0.00
CA GLN A 80 9.06 -17.72 -0.84
C GLN A 80 8.10 -17.90 -2.01
N GLY A 81 8.49 -18.73 -2.98
CA GLY A 81 7.66 -19.07 -4.13
C GLY A 81 7.56 -17.92 -5.14
N MET A 82 6.36 -17.69 -5.67
CA MET A 82 6.15 -16.78 -6.81
C MET A 82 6.64 -15.35 -6.55
N PHE A 83 6.44 -14.81 -5.34
CA PHE A 83 6.89 -13.45 -5.02
C PHE A 83 8.41 -13.32 -4.95
N HIS A 84 9.12 -14.37 -4.53
CA HIS A 84 10.58 -14.40 -4.55
C HIS A 84 11.08 -14.35 -6.00
N TYR A 85 10.52 -15.22 -6.85
CA TYR A 85 10.88 -15.31 -8.26
C TYR A 85 10.62 -14.01 -9.02
N LEU A 86 9.48 -13.35 -8.76
CA LEU A 86 9.17 -12.05 -9.36
C LEU A 86 10.16 -10.96 -8.91
N GLY A 87 10.61 -11.00 -7.66
CA GLY A 87 11.67 -10.11 -7.16
C GLY A 87 13.00 -10.32 -7.89
N GLU A 88 13.42 -11.57 -8.07
CA GLU A 88 14.64 -11.90 -8.82
C GLU A 88 14.57 -11.43 -10.27
N ILE A 89 13.43 -11.61 -10.93
CA ILE A 89 13.22 -11.12 -12.31
C ILE A 89 13.34 -9.60 -12.36
N HIS A 90 12.67 -8.89 -11.45
CA HIS A 90 12.71 -7.43 -11.39
C HIS A 90 14.14 -6.90 -11.22
N ASP A 91 14.91 -7.50 -10.31
CA ASP A 91 16.29 -7.09 -10.06
C ASP A 91 17.19 -7.36 -11.28
N GLN A 92 17.00 -8.48 -11.98
CA GLN A 92 17.71 -8.75 -13.24
C GLN A 92 17.40 -7.72 -14.33
N PHE A 93 16.14 -7.32 -14.48
CA PHE A 93 15.76 -6.29 -15.45
C PHE A 93 16.39 -4.94 -15.13
N ASN A 94 16.38 -4.51 -13.86
CA ASN A 94 16.99 -3.24 -13.45
C ASN A 94 18.52 -3.24 -13.66
N VAL A 95 19.21 -4.33 -13.31
CA VAL A 95 20.66 -4.44 -13.56
C VAL A 95 20.96 -4.40 -15.06
N SER A 96 20.15 -5.07 -15.89
CA SER A 96 20.32 -5.05 -17.34
C SER A 96 20.08 -3.67 -17.94
N SER A 97 19.08 -2.92 -17.45
CA SER A 97 18.83 -1.55 -17.91
C SER A 97 19.98 -0.62 -17.54
N ASP A 98 20.50 -0.72 -16.32
CA ASP A 98 21.62 0.12 -15.86
C ASP A 98 22.89 -0.13 -16.67
N ILE A 99 23.22 -1.41 -16.93
CA ILE A 99 24.37 -1.78 -17.78
C ILE A 99 24.19 -1.25 -19.21
N SER A 100 22.96 -1.28 -19.74
CA SER A 100 22.68 -0.76 -21.09
C SER A 100 22.87 0.75 -21.19
N GLN A 101 22.56 1.50 -20.12
CA GLN A 101 22.72 2.95 -20.08
C GLN A 101 24.18 3.38 -19.88
N MET A 102 25.01 2.58 -19.18
CA MET A 102 26.45 2.85 -19.02
C MET A 102 27.29 2.58 -20.28
N ARG A 103 26.74 1.86 -21.26
CA ARG A 103 27.46 1.49 -22.51
C ARG A 103 27.23 2.48 -23.66
N ASN A 104 26.46 3.54 -23.43
CA ASN A 104 26.24 4.68 -24.32
C ASN A 104 26.87 5.94 -23.74
#